data_AF-A0A316E9G7-F1
#
_entry.id   AF-A0A316E9G7-F1
#
_cell.length_a   1.000
_cell.length_b   1.000
_cell.length_c   1.000
_cell.angle_alpha   90.00
_cell.angle_beta   90.00
_cell.angle_gamma   90.00
#
_symmetry.space_group_name_H-M   'P 1'
#
loop_
_entity.id
_entity.type
_entity.pdbx_description
1 polymer ?
#
loop_
_entity_poly.entity_id
_entity_poly.type
_entity_poly.pdbx_seq_one_letter_code
_entity_poly.pdbx_strand_id
1 'polypeptide(L)'
;MKKIILLAASIAMMSSCVSKKKLAEAQAEYSAFKASSENSIAKVRTELRDCETSKITLESDLKNKAGEVEAKAKQVKALEDQIDYLKKTNTNLLDRMSDLSIVSKAGAESIKKSLETLNDQSKYIKDLNSSVQRKDSLNLALVMTLKRSLADINDEDVTVEVKKGVVYISISDKLLFQSGSAMINSKAEVVLEKVSKVVNDHKELDILVEGHTDNVPISTDCIKDNWDLSAKRATSVVRLLQTKFGISPERMTAGGRSEYAPKDVNTAEAGRKNNRRTEIIVTPKLDQFFQMLANGQK
;
A
#
# COMPACT_ATOMS: atom_id res chain seq x y z
N MET A 1 -38.21 -32.36 163.45
CA MET A 1 -38.04 -31.07 162.74
C MET A 1 -37.45 -31.27 161.33
N LYS A 2 -38.08 -32.14 160.52
CA LYS A 2 -37.67 -32.44 159.12
C LYS A 2 -38.54 -31.72 158.07
N LYS A 3 -39.51 -30.91 158.50
CA LYS A 3 -40.52 -30.29 157.63
C LYS A 3 -40.21 -28.84 157.22
N ILE A 4 -39.17 -28.21 157.78
CA ILE A 4 -38.83 -26.81 157.47
C ILE A 4 -37.81 -26.72 156.31
N ILE A 5 -36.98 -27.74 156.11
CA ILE A 5 -35.95 -27.74 155.05
C ILE A 5 -36.57 -28.02 153.66
N LEU A 6 -37.72 -28.69 153.59
CA LEU A 6 -38.41 -29.01 152.34
C LEU A 6 -39.16 -27.81 151.72
N LEU A 7 -39.36 -26.72 152.46
CA LEU A 7 -40.05 -25.53 151.94
C LEU A 7 -39.10 -24.54 151.22
N ALA A 8 -37.79 -24.62 151.48
CA ALA A 8 -36.82 -23.67 150.92
C ALA A 8 -36.26 -24.14 149.55
N ALA A 9 -36.30 -25.43 149.24
CA ALA A 9 -35.76 -25.97 147.98
C ALA A 9 -36.73 -25.86 146.80
N SER A 10 -38.02 -25.60 147.03
CA SER A 10 -39.05 -25.52 146.00
C SER A 10 -39.28 -24.11 145.43
N ILE A 11 -38.67 -23.06 146.02
CA ILE A 11 -38.87 -21.66 145.62
C ILE A 11 -37.80 -21.18 144.60
N ALA A 12 -36.72 -21.92 144.37
CA ALA A 12 -35.62 -21.48 143.49
C ALA A 12 -35.67 -22.02 142.04
N MET A 13 -36.66 -22.82 141.65
CA MET A 13 -36.76 -23.41 140.29
C MET A 13 -37.85 -22.80 139.39
N MET A 14 -38.40 -21.62 139.72
CA MET A 14 -39.43 -21.00 138.88
C MET A 14 -39.20 -19.50 138.65
N SER A 15 -38.26 -19.16 137.76
CA SER A 15 -38.22 -17.84 137.12
C SER A 15 -37.54 -17.86 135.74
N SER A 16 -38.06 -18.65 134.80
CA SER A 16 -37.62 -18.62 133.38
C SER A 16 -38.76 -18.76 132.36
N CYS A 17 -39.96 -18.24 132.64
CA CYS A 17 -41.07 -18.24 131.68
C CYS A 17 -41.20 -16.88 130.96
N VAL A 18 -40.87 -16.85 129.66
CA VAL A 18 -41.14 -15.72 128.73
C VAL A 18 -42.62 -15.74 128.29
N SER A 19 -43.22 -14.58 128.02
CA SER A 19 -44.65 -14.44 127.68
C SER A 19 -45.02 -15.00 126.29
N LYS A 20 -46.14 -15.74 126.19
CA LYS A 20 -46.67 -16.35 124.95
C LYS A 20 -46.80 -15.38 123.75
N LYS A 21 -47.01 -14.08 124.00
CA LYS A 21 -47.11 -13.06 122.96
C LYS A 21 -45.78 -12.83 122.23
N LYS A 22 -44.66 -12.78 122.96
CA LYS A 22 -43.32 -12.63 122.38
C LYS A 22 -42.91 -13.84 121.53
N LEU A 23 -43.39 -15.04 121.91
CA LEU A 23 -43.11 -16.27 121.17
C LEU A 23 -43.89 -16.32 119.85
N ALA A 24 -45.16 -15.88 119.85
CA ALA A 24 -45.97 -15.78 118.63
C ALA A 24 -45.46 -14.69 117.67
N GLU A 25 -45.05 -13.52 118.18
CA GLU A 25 -44.43 -12.45 117.37
C GLU A 25 -43.11 -12.92 116.75
N ALA A 26 -42.21 -13.54 117.53
CA ALA A 26 -40.95 -14.09 117.01
C ALA A 26 -41.17 -15.19 115.96
N GLN A 27 -42.21 -16.01 116.10
CA GLN A 27 -42.53 -17.08 115.14
C GLN A 27 -43.15 -16.53 113.83
N ALA A 28 -43.92 -15.43 113.92
CA ALA A 28 -44.43 -14.71 112.76
C ALA A 28 -43.32 -13.95 112.01
N GLU A 29 -42.39 -13.31 112.73
CA GLU A 29 -41.20 -12.68 112.14
C GLU A 29 -40.30 -13.72 111.47
N TYR A 30 -40.10 -14.88 112.11
CA TYR A 30 -39.32 -15.97 111.52
C TYR A 30 -39.96 -16.54 110.25
N SER A 31 -41.28 -16.74 110.22
CA SER A 31 -41.98 -17.23 109.03
C SER A 31 -42.00 -16.20 107.90
N ALA A 32 -42.16 -14.91 108.23
CA ALA A 32 -42.05 -13.81 107.26
C ALA A 32 -40.62 -13.66 106.71
N PHE A 33 -39.61 -13.76 107.57
CA PHE A 33 -38.21 -13.74 107.17
C PHE A 33 -37.85 -14.95 106.31
N LYS A 34 -38.32 -16.14 106.68
CA LYS A 34 -38.14 -17.36 105.89
C LYS A 34 -38.79 -17.24 104.51
N ALA A 35 -40.03 -16.75 104.44
CA ALA A 35 -40.72 -16.52 103.17
C ALA A 35 -40.02 -15.46 102.30
N SER A 36 -39.51 -14.37 102.90
CA SER A 36 -38.74 -13.33 102.20
C SER A 36 -37.39 -13.86 101.68
N SER A 37 -36.71 -14.69 102.48
CA SER A 37 -35.47 -15.37 102.11
C SER A 37 -35.69 -16.37 100.97
N GLU A 38 -36.72 -17.20 101.06
CA GLU A 38 -37.10 -18.15 100.00
C GLU A 38 -37.46 -17.43 98.69
N ASN A 39 -38.18 -16.30 98.76
CA ASN A 39 -38.51 -15.49 97.59
C ASN A 39 -37.25 -14.83 96.97
N SER A 40 -36.33 -14.35 97.82
CA SER A 40 -35.05 -13.79 97.36
C SER A 40 -34.17 -14.85 96.70
N ILE A 41 -34.11 -16.06 97.27
CA ILE A 41 -33.40 -17.21 96.68
C ILE A 41 -34.05 -17.63 95.36
N ALA A 42 -35.38 -17.64 95.27
CA ALA A 42 -36.09 -17.93 94.02
C ALA A 42 -35.78 -16.89 92.94
N LYS A 43 -35.77 -15.60 93.29
CA LYS A 43 -35.41 -14.51 92.37
C LYS A 43 -33.99 -14.64 91.84
N VAL A 44 -33.01 -14.84 92.72
CA VAL A 44 -31.60 -15.03 92.33
C VAL A 44 -31.42 -16.26 91.45
N ARG A 45 -32.14 -17.35 91.73
CA ARG A 45 -32.10 -18.55 90.87
C ARG A 45 -32.66 -18.30 89.47
N THR A 46 -33.72 -17.51 89.35
CA THR A 46 -34.27 -17.12 88.03
C THR A 46 -33.29 -16.22 87.28
N GLU A 47 -32.75 -15.19 87.93
CA GLU A 47 -31.75 -14.29 87.32
C GLU A 47 -30.48 -15.03 86.90
N LEU A 48 -30.04 -16.03 87.69
CA LEU A 48 -28.89 -16.87 87.34
C LEU A 48 -29.16 -17.72 86.09
N ARG A 49 -30.36 -18.32 85.99
CA ARG A 49 -30.78 -19.08 84.80
C ARG A 49 -30.90 -18.20 83.56
N ASP A 50 -31.43 -17.00 83.70
CA ASP A 50 -31.56 -16.04 82.60
C ASP A 50 -30.17 -15.57 82.13
N CYS A 51 -29.23 -15.37 83.07
CA CYS A 51 -27.83 -15.05 82.80
C CYS A 51 -27.11 -16.22 82.09
N GLU A 52 -27.27 -17.46 82.56
CA GLU A 52 -26.70 -18.66 81.92
C GLU A 52 -27.25 -18.83 80.50
N THR A 53 -28.55 -18.65 80.31
CA THR A 53 -29.19 -18.72 78.99
C THR A 53 -28.63 -17.63 78.07
N SER A 54 -28.50 -16.39 78.56
CA SER A 54 -27.92 -15.27 77.81
C SER A 54 -26.44 -15.47 77.46
N LYS A 55 -25.68 -16.14 78.33
CA LYS A 55 -24.29 -16.49 78.07
C LYS A 55 -24.19 -17.51 76.93
N ILE A 56 -25.02 -18.55 76.96
CA ILE A 56 -25.04 -19.59 75.91
C ILE A 56 -25.43 -18.98 74.56
N THR A 57 -26.42 -18.09 74.52
CA THR A 57 -26.80 -17.41 73.28
C THR A 57 -25.68 -16.51 72.75
N LEU A 58 -25.04 -15.71 73.62
CA LEU A 58 -23.89 -14.88 73.24
C LEU A 58 -22.69 -15.70 72.73
N GLU A 59 -22.37 -16.82 73.37
CA GLU A 59 -21.30 -17.72 72.92
C GLU A 59 -21.62 -18.34 71.54
N SER A 60 -22.88 -18.71 71.31
CA SER A 60 -23.37 -19.17 70.01
C SER A 60 -23.26 -18.07 68.95
N ASP A 61 -23.70 -16.85 69.25
CA ASP A 61 -23.63 -15.71 68.33
C ASP A 61 -22.18 -15.31 67.99
N LEU A 62 -21.28 -15.35 68.98
CA LEU A 62 -19.86 -15.07 68.77
C LEU A 62 -19.22 -16.11 67.85
N LYS A 63 -19.56 -17.39 68.03
CA LYS A 63 -19.12 -18.47 67.13
C LYS A 63 -19.65 -18.29 65.70
N ASN A 64 -20.92 -17.93 65.56
CA ASN A 64 -21.53 -17.66 64.25
C ASN A 64 -20.87 -16.45 63.56
N LYS A 65 -20.66 -15.36 64.29
CA LYS A 65 -19.98 -14.16 63.77
C LYS A 65 -18.52 -14.41 63.41
N ALA A 66 -17.80 -15.21 64.19
CA ALA A 66 -16.44 -15.62 63.84
C ALA A 66 -16.39 -16.39 62.51
N GLY A 67 -17.35 -17.30 62.28
CA GLY A 67 -17.51 -18.01 61.01
C GLY A 67 -17.83 -17.09 59.84
N GLU A 68 -18.70 -16.09 60.03
CA GLU A 68 -19.00 -15.08 59.02
C GLU A 68 -17.78 -14.23 58.65
N VAL A 69 -16.98 -13.81 59.65
CA VAL A 69 -15.75 -13.02 59.43
C VAL A 69 -14.73 -13.83 58.63
N GLU A 70 -14.54 -15.11 58.94
CA GLU A 70 -13.62 -15.98 58.19
C GLU A 70 -14.09 -16.17 56.73
N ALA A 71 -15.40 -16.38 56.53
CA ALA A 71 -15.98 -16.48 55.19
C ALA A 71 -15.80 -15.18 54.38
N LYS A 72 -16.01 -14.02 55.02
CA LYS A 72 -15.79 -12.71 54.41
C LYS A 72 -14.31 -12.45 54.11
N ALA A 73 -13.40 -12.85 55.00
CA ALA A 73 -11.96 -12.73 54.76
C ALA A 73 -11.52 -13.55 53.54
N LYS A 74 -12.06 -14.76 53.38
CA LYS A 74 -11.84 -15.59 52.18
C LYS A 74 -12.39 -14.92 50.90
N GLN A 75 -13.56 -14.30 50.98
CA GLN A 75 -14.14 -13.55 49.85
C GLN A 75 -13.29 -12.33 49.47
N VAL A 76 -12.82 -11.55 50.46
CA VAL A 76 -11.95 -10.38 50.22
C VAL A 76 -10.66 -10.81 49.53
N LYS A 77 -10.00 -11.87 50.04
CA LYS A 77 -8.78 -12.39 49.42
C LYS A 77 -9.00 -12.84 47.97
N ALA A 78 -10.10 -13.54 47.69
CA ALA A 78 -10.42 -13.96 46.33
C ALA A 78 -10.67 -12.76 45.39
N LEU A 79 -11.29 -11.69 45.90
CA LEU A 79 -11.49 -10.44 45.14
C LEU A 79 -10.18 -9.69 44.92
N GLU A 80 -9.28 -9.67 45.90
CA GLU A 80 -7.95 -9.07 45.77
C GLU A 80 -7.12 -9.80 44.70
N ASP A 81 -7.13 -11.13 44.70
CA ASP A 81 -6.45 -11.95 43.68
C ASP A 81 -7.03 -11.71 42.28
N GLN A 82 -8.35 -11.53 42.16
CA GLN A 82 -8.99 -11.16 40.88
C GLN A 82 -8.59 -9.76 40.41
N ILE A 83 -8.51 -8.79 41.32
CA ILE A 83 -8.07 -7.43 40.98
C ILE A 83 -6.62 -7.44 40.50
N ASP A 84 -5.74 -8.20 41.15
CA ASP A 84 -4.34 -8.32 40.73
C ASP A 84 -4.21 -8.99 39.36
N TYR A 85 -4.96 -10.06 39.13
CA TYR A 85 -5.03 -10.72 37.82
C TYR A 85 -5.54 -9.78 36.71
N LEU A 86 -6.61 -9.02 36.98
CA LEU A 86 -7.17 -8.06 36.03
C LEU A 86 -6.19 -6.91 35.74
N LYS A 87 -5.50 -6.38 36.76
CA LYS A 87 -4.45 -5.38 36.58
C LYS A 87 -3.33 -5.90 35.70
N LYS A 88 -2.81 -7.09 36.00
CA LYS A 88 -1.74 -7.71 35.20
C LYS A 88 -2.17 -7.97 33.76
N THR A 89 -3.40 -8.41 33.54
CA THR A 89 -3.97 -8.60 32.21
C THR A 89 -4.10 -7.29 31.44
N ASN A 90 -4.59 -6.23 32.09
CA ASN A 90 -4.69 -4.90 31.48
C ASN A 90 -3.32 -4.33 31.09
N THR A 91 -2.30 -4.46 31.94
CA THR A 91 -0.94 -4.03 31.59
C THR A 91 -0.41 -4.80 30.38
N ASN A 92 -0.60 -6.13 30.34
CA ASN A 92 -0.20 -6.94 29.18
C ASN A 92 -0.95 -6.54 27.89
N LEU A 93 -2.23 -6.16 27.99
CA LEU A 93 -3.00 -5.68 26.83
C LEU A 93 -2.49 -4.32 26.34
N LEU A 94 -2.14 -3.41 27.26
CA LEU A 94 -1.57 -2.11 26.92
C LEU A 94 -0.21 -2.25 26.21
N ASP A 95 0.65 -3.15 26.68
CA ASP A 95 1.94 -3.45 26.04
C ASP A 95 1.74 -3.99 24.61
N ARG A 96 0.80 -4.92 24.41
CA ARG A 96 0.47 -5.45 23.08
C ARG A 96 -0.09 -4.37 22.14
N MET A 97 -0.87 -3.42 22.64
CA MET A 97 -1.36 -2.29 21.85
C MET A 97 -0.24 -1.33 21.45
N SER A 98 0.74 -1.10 22.34
CA SER A 98 1.95 -0.32 22.05
C SER A 98 2.75 -0.95 20.91
N ASP A 99 2.96 -2.27 20.96
CA ASP A 99 3.66 -3.01 19.91
C ASP A 99 2.92 -2.94 18.55
N LEU A 100 1.59 -3.05 18.55
CA LEU A 100 0.77 -2.89 17.33
C LEU A 100 0.87 -1.47 16.74
N SER A 101 0.98 -0.43 17.58
CA SER A 101 1.09 0.96 17.13
C SER A 101 2.37 1.24 16.35
N ILE A 102 3.49 0.60 16.74
CA ILE A 102 4.80 0.78 16.09
C ILE A 102 4.88 0.02 14.76
N VAL A 103 4.24 -1.15 14.64
CA VAL A 103 4.18 -1.93 13.38
C VAL A 103 3.36 -1.23 12.30
N SER A 104 2.28 -0.56 12.69
CA SER A 104 1.42 0.24 11.79
C SER A 104 2.19 1.32 11.03
N LYS A 105 3.12 2.01 11.70
CA LYS A 105 3.87 3.14 11.11
C LYS A 105 4.87 2.70 10.05
N ALA A 106 5.64 1.64 10.31
CA ALA A 106 6.60 1.09 9.34
C ALA A 106 5.90 0.44 8.13
N GLY A 107 4.78 -0.26 8.35
CA GLY A 107 3.94 -0.79 7.28
C GLY A 107 3.33 0.30 6.41
N ALA A 108 2.79 1.36 7.04
CA ALA A 108 2.25 2.52 6.33
C ALA A 108 3.32 3.27 5.53
N GLU A 109 4.55 3.38 6.04
CA GLU A 109 5.66 4.04 5.34
C GLU A 109 6.15 3.22 4.13
N SER A 110 6.24 1.89 4.26
CA SER A 110 6.55 0.99 3.15
C SER A 110 5.47 1.01 2.06
N ILE A 111 4.19 0.99 2.46
CA ILE A 111 3.06 1.12 1.54
C ILE A 111 3.08 2.49 0.86
N LYS A 112 3.31 3.58 1.59
CA LYS A 112 3.41 4.94 1.02
C LYS A 112 4.51 5.01 -0.03
N LYS A 113 5.71 4.48 0.27
CA LYS A 113 6.84 4.48 -0.66
C LYS A 113 6.57 3.63 -1.92
N SER A 114 5.88 2.50 -1.73
CA SER A 114 5.45 1.65 -2.85
C SER A 114 4.38 2.35 -3.70
N LEU A 115 3.45 3.06 -3.07
CA LEU A 115 2.39 3.84 -3.75
C LEU A 115 2.97 5.01 -4.53
N GLU A 116 3.97 5.71 -3.97
CA GLU A 116 4.73 6.77 -4.65
C GLU A 116 5.46 6.22 -5.88
N THR A 117 6.18 5.11 -5.73
CA THR A 117 6.88 4.43 -6.84
C THR A 117 5.91 4.00 -7.94
N LEU A 118 4.76 3.42 -7.57
CA LEU A 118 3.73 3.00 -8.52
C LEU A 118 3.08 4.19 -9.23
N ASN A 119 2.86 5.30 -8.52
CA ASN A 119 2.30 6.51 -9.10
C ASN A 119 3.26 7.16 -10.10
N ASP A 120 4.56 7.16 -9.79
CA ASP A 120 5.59 7.68 -10.70
C ASP A 120 5.77 6.78 -11.93
N GLN A 121 5.75 5.45 -11.75
CA GLN A 121 5.71 4.51 -12.87
C GLN A 121 4.44 4.67 -13.72
N SER A 122 3.28 4.91 -13.10
CA SER A 122 2.02 5.13 -13.81
C SER A 122 2.05 6.42 -14.65
N LYS A 123 2.62 7.51 -14.13
CA LYS A 123 2.86 8.74 -14.88
C LYS A 123 3.79 8.50 -16.07
N TYR A 124 4.90 7.81 -15.85
CA TYR A 124 5.84 7.44 -16.92
C TYR A 124 5.15 6.65 -18.03
N ILE A 125 4.36 5.63 -17.69
CA ILE A 125 3.60 4.82 -18.67
C ILE A 125 2.59 5.69 -19.42
N LYS A 126 1.91 6.61 -18.75
CA LYS A 126 0.96 7.53 -19.37
C LYS A 126 1.65 8.47 -20.35
N ASP A 127 2.79 9.05 -19.98
CA ASP A 127 3.56 9.95 -20.83
C ASP A 127 4.16 9.22 -22.03
N LEU A 128 4.67 8.00 -21.82
CA LEU A 128 5.14 7.12 -22.90
C LEU A 128 4.00 6.80 -23.88
N ASN A 129 2.82 6.41 -23.39
CA ASN A 129 1.66 6.12 -24.24
C ASN A 129 1.22 7.35 -25.04
N SER A 130 1.17 8.54 -24.42
CA SER A 130 0.82 9.77 -25.12
C SER A 130 1.83 10.13 -26.22
N SER A 131 3.12 9.88 -25.95
CA SER A 131 4.21 10.10 -26.89
C SER A 131 4.18 9.12 -28.07
N VAL A 132 3.86 7.84 -27.82
CA VAL A 132 3.66 6.82 -28.86
C VAL A 132 2.46 7.18 -29.72
N GLN A 133 1.32 7.51 -29.13
CA GLN A 133 0.12 7.92 -29.88
C GLN A 133 0.36 9.17 -30.75
N ARG A 134 1.15 10.13 -30.26
CA ARG A 134 1.55 11.30 -31.04
C ARG A 134 2.42 10.94 -32.24
N LYS A 135 3.37 10.01 -32.07
CA LYS A 135 4.21 9.52 -33.18
C LYS A 135 3.40 8.78 -34.22
N ASP A 136 2.50 7.89 -33.80
CA ASP A 136 1.69 7.10 -34.72
C ASP A 136 0.72 7.96 -35.52
N SER A 137 0.08 8.96 -34.89
CA SER A 137 -0.79 9.92 -35.58
C SER A 137 -0.04 10.80 -36.57
N LEU A 138 1.16 11.27 -36.23
CA LEU A 138 2.02 12.04 -37.16
C LEU A 138 2.47 11.19 -38.35
N ASN A 139 2.95 9.98 -38.11
CA ASN A 139 3.37 9.05 -39.16
C ASN A 139 2.22 8.70 -40.10
N LEU A 140 1.02 8.46 -39.55
CA LEU A 140 -0.18 8.18 -40.33
C LEU A 140 -0.58 9.39 -41.19
N ALA A 141 -0.59 10.59 -40.62
CA ALA A 141 -0.91 11.81 -41.35
C ALA A 141 0.09 12.07 -42.50
N LEU A 142 1.38 11.84 -42.24
CA LEU A 142 2.44 11.98 -43.23
C LEU A 142 2.23 11.00 -44.40
N VAL A 143 1.95 9.72 -44.11
CA VAL A 143 1.71 8.71 -45.14
C VAL A 143 0.46 9.01 -45.95
N MET A 144 -0.62 9.43 -45.31
CA MET A 144 -1.85 9.80 -46.02
C MET A 144 -1.62 11.00 -46.93
N THR A 145 -0.87 11.99 -46.46
CA THR A 145 -0.54 13.19 -47.25
C THR A 145 0.37 12.84 -48.43
N LEU A 146 1.40 12.03 -48.22
CA LEU A 146 2.29 11.54 -49.27
C LEU A 146 1.55 10.69 -50.29
N LYS A 147 0.78 9.69 -49.85
CA LYS A 147 -0.02 8.84 -50.75
C LYS A 147 -1.00 9.66 -51.57
N ARG A 148 -1.67 10.64 -50.97
CA ARG A 148 -2.58 11.54 -51.70
C ARG A 148 -1.84 12.44 -52.69
N SER A 149 -0.69 12.98 -52.30
CA SER A 149 0.09 13.87 -53.17
C SER A 149 0.73 13.13 -54.34
N LEU A 150 1.00 11.84 -54.17
CA LEU A 150 1.66 10.96 -55.14
C LEU A 150 0.67 10.02 -55.85
N ALA A 151 -0.65 10.16 -55.63
CA ALA A 151 -1.68 9.26 -56.15
C ALA A 151 -1.80 9.22 -57.68
N ASP A 152 -1.29 10.25 -58.35
CA ASP A 152 -1.23 10.39 -59.81
C ASP A 152 0.06 9.81 -60.42
N ILE A 153 0.94 9.24 -59.58
CA ILE A 153 2.17 8.55 -60.01
C ILE A 153 1.93 7.05 -59.94
N ASN A 154 2.52 6.32 -60.89
CA ASN A 154 2.39 4.86 -60.94
C ASN A 154 2.98 4.21 -59.68
N ASP A 155 2.21 3.32 -59.05
CA ASP A 155 2.62 2.56 -57.86
C ASP A 155 3.89 1.70 -58.10
N GLU A 156 4.18 1.34 -59.36
CA GLU A 156 5.44 0.66 -59.71
C GLU A 156 6.69 1.55 -59.61
N ASP A 157 6.51 2.88 -59.71
CA ASP A 157 7.61 3.83 -59.72
C ASP A 157 7.82 4.51 -58.37
N VAL A 158 6.76 4.62 -57.55
CA VAL A 158 6.83 5.22 -56.21
C VAL A 158 6.00 4.40 -55.22
N THR A 159 6.62 4.00 -54.12
CA THR A 159 5.95 3.27 -53.03
C THR A 159 6.20 3.97 -51.70
N VAL A 160 5.15 4.18 -50.91
CA VAL A 160 5.23 4.78 -49.57
C VAL A 160 4.85 3.75 -48.51
N GLU A 161 5.78 3.45 -47.61
CA GLU A 161 5.63 2.44 -46.55
C GLU A 161 6.01 3.01 -45.18
N VAL A 162 5.41 2.49 -44.11
CA VAL A 162 5.85 2.75 -42.73
C VAL A 162 6.50 1.50 -42.18
N LYS A 163 7.75 1.61 -41.75
CA LYS A 163 8.47 0.51 -41.08
C LYS A 163 8.96 1.01 -39.74
N LYS A 164 8.54 0.36 -38.65
CA LYS A 164 8.97 0.66 -37.28
C LYS A 164 8.82 2.15 -36.91
N GLY A 165 7.75 2.80 -37.35
CA GLY A 165 7.48 4.21 -37.08
C GLY A 165 8.34 5.20 -37.88
N VAL A 166 8.94 4.75 -38.99
CA VAL A 166 9.70 5.57 -39.94
C VAL A 166 9.04 5.46 -41.31
N VAL A 167 8.91 6.59 -42.02
CA VAL A 167 8.29 6.64 -43.34
C VAL A 167 9.35 6.48 -44.42
N TYR A 168 9.14 5.50 -45.30
CA TYR A 168 10.01 5.18 -46.44
C TYR A 168 9.29 5.53 -47.73
N ILE A 169 9.88 6.41 -48.52
CA ILE A 169 9.43 6.72 -49.87
C ILE A 169 10.44 6.10 -50.82
N SER A 170 10.08 4.96 -51.42
CA SER A 170 10.92 4.24 -52.37
C SER A 170 10.58 4.68 -53.78
N ILE A 171 11.57 5.15 -54.52
CA ILE A 171 11.40 5.62 -55.89
C ILE A 171 12.30 4.80 -56.81
N SER A 172 11.74 4.33 -57.93
CA SER A 172 12.48 3.56 -58.92
C SER A 172 13.61 4.39 -59.55
N ASP A 173 14.79 3.79 -59.72
CA ASP A 173 15.91 4.51 -60.32
C ASP A 173 15.64 4.87 -61.79
N LYS A 174 14.79 4.11 -62.48
CA LYS A 174 14.37 4.39 -63.86
C LYS A 174 13.58 5.70 -63.95
N LEU A 175 12.75 5.98 -62.94
CA LEU A 175 12.04 7.26 -62.88
C LEU A 175 13.02 8.39 -62.52
N LEU A 176 13.89 8.17 -61.53
CA LEU A 176 14.77 9.20 -60.99
C LEU A 176 15.92 9.61 -61.91
N PHE A 177 16.60 8.65 -62.54
CA PHE A 177 17.88 8.87 -63.20
C PHE A 177 17.93 8.35 -64.62
N GLN A 178 18.89 8.86 -65.39
CA GLN A 178 19.29 8.21 -66.64
C GLN A 178 20.03 6.89 -66.35
N SER A 179 19.98 5.95 -67.30
CA SER A 179 20.64 4.65 -67.16
C SER A 179 22.14 4.80 -66.85
N GLY A 180 22.63 4.08 -65.84
CA GLY A 180 24.03 4.14 -65.41
C GLY A 180 24.52 5.51 -64.89
N SER A 181 23.62 6.47 -64.68
CA SER A 181 23.97 7.85 -64.30
C SER A 181 23.38 8.24 -62.96
N ALA A 182 23.91 9.32 -62.39
CA ALA A 182 23.37 10.04 -61.23
C ALA A 182 22.70 11.37 -61.63
N MET A 183 22.53 11.62 -62.93
CA MET A 183 21.80 12.78 -63.45
C MET A 183 20.29 12.55 -63.32
N ILE A 184 19.60 13.48 -62.66
CA ILE A 184 18.16 13.40 -62.38
C ILE A 184 17.35 13.73 -63.64
N ASN A 185 16.32 12.94 -63.92
CA ASN A 185 15.38 13.17 -65.02
C ASN A 185 14.39 14.29 -64.69
N SER A 186 13.91 15.04 -65.69
CA SER A 186 12.88 16.07 -65.48
C SER A 186 11.58 15.54 -64.85
N LYS A 187 11.17 14.31 -65.18
CA LYS A 187 10.01 13.64 -64.56
C LYS A 187 10.19 13.41 -63.06
N ALA A 188 11.41 13.15 -62.63
CA ALA A 188 11.74 12.94 -61.23
C ALA A 188 11.57 14.22 -60.40
N GLU A 189 11.82 15.38 -61.01
CA GLU A 189 11.66 16.66 -60.33
C GLU A 189 10.23 16.89 -59.85
N VAL A 190 9.22 16.47 -60.62
CA VAL A 190 7.79 16.58 -60.23
C VAL A 190 7.50 15.76 -58.97
N VAL A 191 8.07 14.56 -58.88
CA VAL A 191 7.91 13.68 -57.71
C VAL A 191 8.64 14.26 -56.50
N LEU A 192 9.89 14.69 -56.69
CA LEU A 192 10.70 15.28 -55.63
C LEU A 192 10.12 16.61 -55.15
N GLU A 193 9.47 17.40 -56.01
CA GLU A 193 8.74 18.61 -55.63
C GLU A 193 7.60 18.27 -54.65
N LYS A 194 6.79 17.25 -54.97
CA LYS A 194 5.69 16.81 -54.11
C LYS A 194 6.19 16.32 -52.75
N VAL A 195 7.24 15.49 -52.74
CA VAL A 195 7.89 15.05 -51.50
C VAL A 195 8.40 16.25 -50.71
N SER A 196 9.05 17.21 -51.37
CA SER A 196 9.61 18.38 -50.70
C SER A 196 8.56 19.27 -50.03
N LYS A 197 7.38 19.42 -50.63
CA LYS A 197 6.26 20.19 -50.03
C LYS A 197 5.83 19.57 -48.71
N VAL A 198 5.61 18.26 -48.71
CA VAL A 198 5.19 17.55 -47.49
C VAL A 198 6.27 17.62 -46.41
N VAL A 199 7.55 17.49 -46.76
CA VAL A 199 8.62 17.54 -45.76
C VAL A 199 8.92 18.97 -45.26
N ASN A 200 8.65 20.00 -46.07
CA ASN A 200 8.79 21.39 -45.65
C ASN A 200 7.67 21.85 -44.70
N ASP A 201 6.49 21.24 -44.79
CA ASP A 201 5.38 21.45 -43.84
C ASP A 201 5.71 20.89 -42.44
N HIS A 202 6.66 19.95 -42.35
CA HIS A 202 7.10 19.28 -41.13
C HIS A 202 8.59 19.51 -40.83
N LYS A 203 8.95 20.73 -40.42
CA LYS A 203 10.35 21.17 -40.20
C LYS A 203 11.09 20.44 -39.07
N GLU A 204 10.35 19.74 -38.22
CA GLU A 204 10.82 18.90 -37.13
C GLU A 204 11.39 17.54 -37.57
N LEU A 205 11.19 17.17 -38.84
CA LEU A 205 11.65 15.89 -39.40
C LEU A 205 12.98 16.05 -40.16
N ASP A 206 13.81 15.03 -40.09
CA ASP A 206 15.02 14.88 -40.88
C ASP A 206 14.78 13.91 -42.06
N ILE A 207 15.64 14.02 -43.07
CA ILE A 207 15.58 13.24 -44.29
C ILE A 207 16.91 12.51 -44.47
N LEU A 208 16.84 11.20 -44.61
CA LEU A 208 17.94 10.38 -45.06
C LEU A 208 17.62 9.86 -46.46
N VAL A 209 18.47 10.18 -47.43
CA VAL A 209 18.36 9.67 -48.79
C VAL A 209 19.36 8.54 -48.97
N GLU A 210 18.87 7.32 -49.21
CA GLU A 210 19.69 6.14 -49.45
C GLU A 210 19.59 5.68 -50.91
N GLY A 211 20.72 5.57 -51.61
CA GLY A 211 20.78 4.95 -52.92
C GLY A 211 21.03 3.43 -52.81
N HIS A 212 20.37 2.64 -53.65
CA HIS A 212 20.56 1.20 -53.76
C HIS A 212 20.75 0.77 -55.22
N THR A 213 21.58 -0.25 -55.45
CA THR A 213 21.76 -0.85 -56.78
C THR A 213 21.29 -2.29 -56.78
N ASP A 214 21.19 -2.88 -57.98
CA ASP A 214 21.21 -4.34 -58.11
C ASP A 214 22.66 -4.84 -58.04
N ASN A 215 22.85 -6.13 -58.27
CA ASN A 215 24.17 -6.77 -58.26
C ASN A 215 24.90 -6.74 -59.60
N VAL A 216 24.43 -5.96 -60.57
CA VAL A 216 25.13 -5.84 -61.86
C VAL A 216 26.31 -4.89 -61.66
N PRO A 217 27.56 -5.31 -61.93
CA PRO A 217 28.70 -4.43 -61.79
C PRO A 217 28.60 -3.24 -62.76
N ILE A 218 28.91 -2.05 -62.26
CA ILE A 218 29.03 -0.84 -63.07
C ILE A 218 30.42 -0.24 -62.91
N SER A 219 30.99 0.25 -63.99
CA SER A 219 32.19 1.07 -63.97
C SER A 219 32.15 2.02 -65.16
N THR A 220 32.33 3.31 -64.90
CA THR A 220 32.43 4.37 -65.91
C THR A 220 33.55 5.33 -65.51
N ASP A 221 33.94 6.26 -66.37
CA ASP A 221 35.00 7.23 -66.07
C ASP A 221 34.79 8.01 -64.75
N CYS A 222 33.53 8.22 -64.36
CA CYS A 222 33.15 9.00 -63.18
C CYS A 222 32.54 8.19 -62.03
N ILE A 223 32.35 6.88 -62.20
CA ILE A 223 31.71 5.96 -61.24
C ILE A 223 32.56 4.70 -61.15
N LYS A 224 33.18 4.47 -60.00
CA LYS A 224 34.09 3.32 -59.81
C LYS A 224 33.34 1.99 -59.71
N ASP A 225 32.27 1.96 -58.94
CA ASP A 225 31.48 0.77 -58.61
C ASP A 225 30.05 1.13 -58.17
N ASN A 226 29.29 0.13 -57.69
CA ASN A 226 27.93 0.29 -57.18
C ASN A 226 27.84 1.13 -55.88
N TRP A 227 28.91 1.18 -55.07
CA TRP A 227 28.98 2.09 -53.93
C TRP A 227 29.01 3.54 -54.40
N ASP A 228 29.88 3.83 -55.37
CA ASP A 228 30.04 5.18 -55.91
C ASP A 228 28.77 5.64 -56.63
N LEU A 229 28.12 4.75 -57.41
CA LEU A 229 26.85 5.05 -58.06
C LEU A 229 25.75 5.39 -57.05
N SER A 230 25.55 4.54 -56.04
CA SER A 230 24.49 4.72 -55.06
C SER A 230 24.68 6.00 -54.22
N ALA A 231 25.91 6.28 -53.78
CA ALA A 231 26.22 7.50 -53.03
C ALA A 231 26.04 8.78 -53.88
N LYS A 232 26.47 8.76 -55.15
CA LYS A 232 26.27 9.90 -56.07
C LYS A 232 24.80 10.15 -56.35
N ARG A 233 23.99 9.10 -56.56
CA ARG A 233 22.53 9.21 -56.75
C ARG A 233 21.86 9.86 -55.55
N ALA A 234 22.16 9.39 -54.35
CA ALA A 234 21.63 9.99 -53.13
C ALA A 234 22.02 11.47 -53.00
N THR A 235 23.28 11.80 -53.28
CA THR A 235 23.79 13.18 -53.24
C THR A 235 23.11 14.08 -54.27
N SER A 236 22.86 13.58 -55.49
CA SER A 236 22.12 14.33 -56.53
C SER A 236 20.72 14.71 -56.06
N VAL A 237 20.01 13.78 -55.41
CA VAL A 237 18.67 14.01 -54.89
C VAL A 237 18.70 15.05 -53.76
N VAL A 238 19.58 14.90 -52.78
CA VAL A 238 19.75 15.88 -51.69
C VAL A 238 20.09 17.26 -52.24
N ARG A 239 20.99 17.35 -53.23
CA ARG A 239 21.36 18.61 -53.85
C ARG A 239 20.17 19.27 -54.53
N LEU A 240 19.34 18.52 -55.25
CA LEU A 240 18.14 19.05 -55.88
C LEU A 240 17.11 19.53 -54.84
N LEU A 241 16.88 18.74 -53.78
CA LEU A 241 16.02 19.10 -52.65
C LEU A 241 16.47 20.41 -51.98
N GLN A 242 17.78 20.59 -51.83
CA GLN A 242 18.37 21.83 -51.31
C GLN A 242 18.18 22.99 -52.28
N THR A 243 18.71 22.88 -53.51
CA THR A 243 18.90 24.04 -54.40
C THR A 243 17.62 24.47 -55.09
N LYS A 244 16.70 23.54 -55.37
CA LYS A 244 15.45 23.82 -56.11
C LYS A 244 14.24 23.92 -55.20
N PHE A 245 14.20 23.11 -54.15
CA PHE A 245 13.02 22.99 -53.28
C PHE A 245 13.21 23.55 -51.86
N GLY A 246 14.40 24.09 -51.56
CA GLY A 246 14.64 24.87 -50.34
C GLY A 246 14.61 24.07 -49.04
N ILE A 247 14.85 22.76 -49.08
CA ILE A 247 15.01 21.98 -47.85
C ILE A 247 16.32 22.37 -47.15
N SER A 248 16.25 22.62 -45.84
CA SER A 248 17.44 22.97 -45.05
C SER A 248 18.50 21.86 -45.15
N PRO A 249 19.77 22.18 -45.49
CA PRO A 249 20.83 21.18 -45.60
C PRO A 249 21.09 20.42 -44.30
N GLU A 250 20.92 21.08 -43.15
CA GLU A 250 21.12 20.50 -41.82
C GLU A 250 20.15 19.33 -41.51
N ARG A 251 19.04 19.26 -42.25
CA ARG A 251 18.02 18.21 -42.11
C ARG A 251 18.25 17.02 -43.04
N MET A 252 19.28 17.04 -43.89
CA MET A 252 19.45 16.06 -44.96
C MET A 252 20.77 15.29 -44.83
N THR A 253 20.69 13.98 -44.97
CA THR A 253 21.85 13.09 -45.09
C THR A 253 21.74 12.29 -46.38
N ALA A 254 22.84 12.12 -47.11
CA ALA A 254 22.91 11.25 -48.28
C ALA A 254 23.82 10.05 -48.00
N GLY A 255 23.34 8.84 -48.30
CA GLY A 255 24.07 7.59 -48.13
C GLY A 255 23.93 6.68 -49.34
N GLY A 256 24.99 5.93 -49.66
CA GLY A 256 24.92 4.81 -50.61
C GLY A 256 24.88 3.50 -49.85
N ARG A 257 24.14 2.51 -50.36
CA ARG A 257 24.09 1.14 -49.80
C ARG A 257 24.51 0.06 -50.78
N SER A 258 24.86 0.45 -52.01
CA SER A 258 25.29 -0.47 -53.07
C SER A 258 24.27 -1.62 -53.24
N GLU A 259 24.76 -2.80 -53.60
CA GLU A 259 24.00 -4.04 -53.79
C GLU A 259 23.68 -4.80 -52.48
N TYR A 260 24.28 -4.39 -51.36
CA TYR A 260 24.30 -5.15 -50.09
C TYR A 260 23.04 -4.98 -49.22
N ALA A 261 22.06 -4.22 -49.68
CA ALA A 261 20.74 -4.09 -49.05
C ALA A 261 19.60 -4.33 -50.06
N PRO A 262 19.51 -5.55 -50.63
CA PRO A 262 18.48 -5.88 -51.60
C PRO A 262 17.11 -6.00 -50.93
N LYS A 263 16.05 -5.56 -51.64
CA LYS A 263 14.65 -5.82 -51.28
C LYS A 263 14.15 -7.15 -51.84
N ASP A 264 14.76 -7.62 -52.91
CA ASP A 264 14.32 -8.78 -53.67
C ASP A 264 15.53 -9.57 -54.19
N VAL A 265 15.30 -10.80 -54.66
CA VAL A 265 16.35 -11.66 -55.19
C VAL A 265 16.91 -11.09 -56.50
N ASN A 266 18.24 -11.00 -56.60
CA ASN A 266 18.92 -10.47 -57.78
C ASN A 266 18.95 -11.43 -58.98
N THR A 267 18.43 -12.65 -58.83
CA THR A 267 18.41 -13.68 -59.89
C THR A 267 17.46 -13.32 -61.02
N ALA A 268 16.31 -12.70 -60.71
CA ALA A 268 15.30 -12.29 -61.68
C ALA A 268 15.42 -10.81 -62.06
N GLU A 269 15.06 -10.46 -63.30
CA GLU A 269 15.06 -9.06 -63.76
C GLU A 269 14.11 -8.18 -62.95
N ALA A 270 12.94 -8.70 -62.58
CA ALA A 270 11.97 -8.02 -61.72
C ALA A 270 12.59 -7.68 -60.35
N GLY A 271 13.30 -8.63 -59.72
CA GLY A 271 13.97 -8.38 -58.43
C GLY A 271 15.11 -7.37 -58.54
N ARG A 272 15.90 -7.41 -59.64
CA ARG A 272 16.89 -6.36 -59.92
C ARG A 272 16.25 -4.98 -60.11
N LYS A 273 15.11 -4.89 -60.80
CA LYS A 273 14.33 -3.63 -60.93
C LYS A 273 13.93 -3.09 -59.56
N ASN A 274 13.47 -3.95 -58.64
CA ASN A 274 13.08 -3.56 -57.28
C ASN A 274 14.28 -3.13 -56.42
N ASN A 275 15.47 -3.70 -56.66
CA ASN A 275 16.69 -3.36 -55.93
C ASN A 275 17.27 -2.01 -56.34
N ARG A 276 17.18 -1.65 -57.62
CA ARG A 276 17.58 -0.33 -58.16
C ARG A 276 16.58 0.76 -57.78
N ARG A 277 16.79 1.36 -56.62
CA ARG A 277 15.89 2.35 -56.04
C ARG A 277 16.67 3.38 -55.24
N THR A 278 16.04 4.53 -55.05
CA THR A 278 16.44 5.50 -54.03
C THR A 278 15.33 5.60 -52.99
N GLU A 279 15.71 5.49 -51.72
CA GLU A 279 14.80 5.65 -50.60
C GLU A 279 14.97 7.02 -49.98
N ILE A 280 13.87 7.76 -49.84
CA ILE A 280 13.80 8.96 -49.03
C ILE A 280 13.13 8.56 -47.72
N ILE A 281 13.92 8.54 -46.66
CA ILE A 281 13.54 8.08 -45.33
C ILE A 281 13.30 9.33 -44.48
N VAL A 282 12.07 9.47 -43.98
CA VAL A 282 11.69 10.61 -43.15
C VAL A 282 11.67 10.17 -41.69
N THR A 283 12.57 10.74 -40.88
CA THR A 283 12.78 10.37 -39.48
C THR A 283 12.58 11.56 -38.55
N PRO A 284 12.08 11.37 -37.32
CA PRO A 284 12.17 12.39 -36.28
C PRO A 284 13.63 12.76 -35.98
N LYS A 285 13.88 14.00 -35.55
CA LYS A 285 15.21 14.44 -35.09
C LYS A 285 15.76 13.54 -33.98
N LEU A 286 17.02 13.14 -34.12
CA LEU A 286 17.70 12.29 -33.13
C LEU A 286 17.75 12.95 -31.73
N ASP A 287 17.91 14.27 -31.68
CA ASP A 287 17.89 15.03 -30.41
C ASP A 287 16.52 15.00 -29.73
N GLN A 288 15.44 15.04 -30.51
CA GLN A 288 14.08 14.89 -29.97
C GLN A 288 13.88 13.48 -29.41
N PHE A 289 14.44 12.45 -30.06
CA PHE A 289 14.41 11.09 -29.54
C PHE A 289 15.11 10.99 -28.17
N PHE A 290 16.30 11.57 -28.03
CA PHE A 290 17.01 11.57 -26.74
C PHE A 290 16.33 12.43 -25.67
N GLN A 291 15.72 13.57 -26.04
CA GLN A 291 14.91 14.36 -25.11
C GLN A 291 13.69 13.58 -24.60
N MET A 292 13.02 12.79 -25.45
CA MET A 292 11.91 11.93 -25.02
C MET A 292 12.39 10.88 -24.00
N LEU A 293 13.58 10.29 -24.21
CA LEU A 293 14.15 9.34 -23.24
C LEU A 293 14.57 10.04 -21.94
N ALA A 294 15.22 11.20 -22.02
CA ALA A 294 15.72 11.94 -20.86
C ALA A 294 14.59 12.50 -19.98
N ASN A 295 13.49 12.97 -20.60
CA ASN A 295 12.32 13.44 -19.87
C ASN A 295 11.54 12.30 -19.21
N GLY A 296 11.71 11.06 -19.68
CA GLY A 296 11.16 9.87 -19.04
C GLY A 296 11.99 9.33 -17.86
N GLN A 297 13.18 9.88 -17.60
CA GLN A 297 14.08 9.45 -16.51
C GLN A 297 14.14 10.46 -15.35
N LYS A 298 13.42 11.57 -15.41
CA LYS A 298 13.29 12.57 -14.34
C LYS A 298 11.96 12.41 -13.63
#